data_AF-A0A4Z2BE06-F1
#
_entry.id   AF-A0A4Z2BE06-F1
#
_cell.length_a   1.000
_cell.length_b   1.000
_cell.length_c   1.000
_cell.angle_alpha   90.00
_cell.angle_beta   90.00
_cell.angle_gamma   90.00
#
_symmetry.space_group_name_H-M   'P 1'
#
loop_
_entity.id
_entity.type
_entity.pdbx_description
1 polymer ?
#
loop_
_entity_poly.entity_id
_entity_poly.type
_entity_poly.pdbx_seq_one_letter_code
_entity_poly.pdbx_strand_id
1 'polypeptide(L)'
;MCIIFFKFDPRPASKNAYRLILAANRDEFYNRPSKAADFWGTNNEILSGLDLEYGKEGGTWLGINKRGKLAGITNYLESHSNPDAQGRGFLVSNYLTDKDQDSYSYLKKVSLEGHLYNGFNLITAEFRAKQDVVCYYGNRGSPEPIHLKAGIYGLSNSLLDTPWKKLLRGKQHFSSVVDDQTLSCDGLVQELLGVLNN
;
A
#
# COMPACT_ATOMS: atom_id res chain seq x y z
N MET A 1 6.40 9.70 9.46
CA MET A 1 5.29 9.77 8.50
C MET A 1 5.30 8.48 7.71
N CYS A 2 4.16 7.78 7.58
CA CYS A 2 4.08 6.60 6.72
C CYS A 2 4.30 7.01 5.27
N ILE A 3 4.98 6.18 4.50
CA ILE A 3 5.28 6.45 3.10
C ILE A 3 5.25 5.16 2.29
N ILE A 4 4.78 5.25 1.06
CA ILE A 4 4.81 4.18 0.07
C ILE A 4 5.34 4.79 -1.23
N PHE A 5 6.40 4.20 -1.75
CA PHE A 5 6.86 4.40 -3.11
C PHE A 5 6.60 3.14 -3.92
N PHE A 6 6.08 3.28 -5.13
CA PHE A 6 5.95 2.14 -6.00
C PHE A 6 6.10 2.51 -7.48
N LYS A 7 6.66 1.56 -8.23
CA LYS A 7 6.71 1.54 -9.69
C LYS A 7 5.78 0.44 -10.17
N PHE A 8 4.80 0.81 -10.97
CA PHE A 8 3.87 -0.12 -11.60
C PHE A 8 4.11 -0.13 -13.11
N ASP A 9 4.39 -1.30 -13.66
CA ASP A 9 4.54 -1.53 -15.11
C ASP A 9 3.85 -2.85 -15.50
N PRO A 10 2.68 -2.81 -16.15
CA PRO A 10 1.97 -4.02 -16.56
C PRO A 10 2.65 -4.74 -17.74
N ARG A 11 3.63 -4.12 -18.41
CA ARG A 11 4.32 -4.67 -19.59
C ARG A 11 5.82 -4.36 -19.51
N PRO A 12 6.54 -4.96 -18.54
CA PRO A 12 7.95 -4.71 -18.36
C PRO A 12 8.75 -5.08 -19.62
N ALA A 13 9.74 -4.25 -19.97
CA ALA A 13 10.50 -4.37 -21.21
C ALA A 13 11.42 -5.61 -21.29
N SER A 14 11.78 -6.20 -20.15
CA SER A 14 12.65 -7.37 -20.08
C SER A 14 11.98 -8.53 -19.32
N LYS A 15 12.38 -9.77 -19.66
CA LYS A 15 11.82 -11.00 -19.07
C LYS A 15 12.03 -11.10 -17.55
N ASN A 16 13.02 -10.39 -17.01
CA ASN A 16 13.37 -10.38 -15.59
C ASN A 16 12.96 -9.08 -14.88
N ALA A 17 12.27 -8.17 -15.56
CA ALA A 17 11.78 -6.94 -14.93
C ALA A 17 10.49 -7.17 -14.16
N TYR A 18 10.31 -6.37 -13.11
CA TYR A 18 9.21 -6.49 -12.16
C TYR A 18 7.96 -5.75 -12.65
N ARG A 19 6.78 -6.37 -12.48
CA ARG A 19 5.48 -5.72 -12.72
C ARG A 19 5.15 -4.66 -11.66
N LEU A 20 5.65 -4.89 -10.45
CA LEU A 20 5.55 -3.98 -9.31
C LEU A 20 6.84 -4.01 -8.52
N ILE A 21 7.38 -2.84 -8.23
CA ILE A 21 8.37 -2.63 -7.16
C ILE A 21 7.71 -1.71 -6.14
N LEU A 22 7.70 -2.09 -4.86
CA LEU A 22 7.07 -1.33 -3.79
C LEU A 22 7.99 -1.29 -2.58
N ALA A 23 8.22 -0.08 -2.06
CA ALA A 23 8.94 0.17 -0.82
C ALA A 23 8.04 1.00 0.10
N ALA A 24 7.80 0.52 1.31
CA ALA A 24 6.92 1.18 2.26
C ALA A 24 7.53 1.21 3.66
N ASN A 25 7.36 2.34 4.34
CA ASN A 25 7.57 2.42 5.78
C ASN A 25 6.24 2.68 6.49
N ARG A 26 6.15 2.16 7.70
CA ARG A 26 5.09 2.50 8.64
C ARG A 26 5.73 3.23 9.80
N ASP A 27 5.36 4.49 9.98
CA ASP A 27 5.76 5.25 11.16
C ASP A 27 4.65 5.19 12.20
N GLU A 28 4.96 4.60 13.34
CA GLU A 28 4.03 4.28 14.42
C GLU A 28 4.75 4.27 15.77
N PHE A 29 3.99 4.40 16.85
CA PHE A 29 4.47 4.16 18.21
C PHE A 29 5.21 2.82 18.35
N TYR A 30 6.45 2.88 18.84
CA TYR A 30 7.31 1.72 19.08
C TYR A 30 6.70 0.66 20.00
N ASN A 31 5.84 1.06 20.93
CA ASN A 31 5.20 0.16 21.89
C ASN A 31 3.89 -0.45 21.39
N ARG A 32 3.42 -0.09 20.18
CA ARG A 32 2.22 -0.69 19.60
C ARG A 32 2.51 -2.14 19.22
N PRO A 33 1.84 -3.13 19.83
CA PRO A 33 2.15 -4.53 19.59
C PRO A 33 1.75 -4.92 18.16
N SER A 34 2.64 -5.64 17.48
CA SER A 34 2.40 -6.14 16.12
C SER A 34 3.13 -7.45 15.88
N LYS A 35 2.59 -8.29 15.01
CA LYS A 35 3.25 -9.50 14.53
C LYS A 35 4.08 -9.15 13.29
N ALA A 36 5.31 -9.65 13.24
CA ALA A 36 6.14 -9.60 12.04
C ALA A 36 5.44 -10.25 10.84
N ALA A 37 5.85 -9.87 9.62
CA ALA A 37 5.25 -10.41 8.42
C ALA A 37 5.41 -11.93 8.35
N ASP A 38 4.28 -12.62 8.24
CA ASP A 38 4.20 -14.08 8.22
C ASP A 38 2.98 -14.50 7.40
N PHE A 39 2.91 -15.77 7.02
CA PHE A 39 1.76 -16.31 6.33
C PHE A 39 0.61 -16.58 7.30
N TRP A 40 -0.60 -16.17 6.93
CA TRP A 40 -1.84 -16.40 7.69
C TRP A 40 -3.05 -16.52 6.75
N GLY A 41 -4.24 -16.65 7.35
CA GLY A 41 -5.49 -16.84 6.65
C GLY A 41 -5.71 -18.29 6.22
N THR A 42 -6.81 -18.54 5.50
CA THR A 42 -7.12 -19.88 5.01
C THR A 42 -6.01 -20.38 4.09
N ASN A 43 -5.47 -21.57 4.37
CA ASN A 43 -4.36 -22.16 3.61
C ASN A 43 -3.05 -21.34 3.60
N ASN A 44 -2.81 -20.47 4.59
CA ASN A 44 -1.60 -19.65 4.69
C ASN A 44 -1.34 -18.86 3.39
N GLU A 45 -2.39 -18.21 2.88
CA GLU A 45 -2.36 -17.59 1.56
C GLU A 45 -2.01 -16.10 1.58
N ILE A 46 -2.04 -15.44 2.74
CA ILE A 46 -1.79 -14.01 2.90
C ILE A 46 -0.47 -13.82 3.63
N LEU A 47 0.43 -13.01 3.08
CA LEU A 47 1.66 -12.55 3.72
C LEU A 47 1.49 -11.09 4.13
N SER A 48 1.47 -10.83 5.43
CA SER A 48 1.48 -9.48 5.99
C SER A 48 1.92 -9.48 7.45
N GLY A 49 2.33 -8.32 7.96
CA GLY A 49 2.31 -8.11 9.41
C GLY A 49 0.87 -8.02 9.92
N LEU A 50 0.65 -8.21 11.22
CA LEU A 50 -0.68 -8.09 11.83
C LEU A 50 -0.62 -7.14 13.02
N ASP A 51 -1.64 -6.30 13.15
CA ASP A 51 -1.86 -5.52 14.36
C ASP A 51 -2.31 -6.45 15.49
N LEU A 52 -1.75 -6.24 16.69
CA LEU A 52 -2.08 -6.95 17.92
C LEU A 52 -2.62 -5.99 18.99
N GLU A 53 -2.80 -4.71 18.65
CA GLU A 53 -3.41 -3.75 19.56
C GLU A 53 -4.88 -4.12 19.82
N TYR A 54 -5.31 -3.95 21.08
CA TYR A 54 -6.67 -4.28 21.50
C TYR A 54 -7.72 -3.50 20.70
N GLY A 55 -8.69 -4.23 20.13
CA GLY A 55 -9.72 -3.69 19.24
C GLY A 55 -9.27 -3.43 17.80
N LYS A 56 -8.01 -3.78 17.45
CA LYS A 56 -7.44 -3.66 16.10
C LYS A 56 -6.84 -4.99 15.62
N GLU A 57 -6.95 -6.05 16.41
CA GLU A 57 -6.34 -7.34 16.13
C GLU A 57 -6.78 -7.91 14.78
N GLY A 58 -5.82 -8.34 13.97
CA GLY A 58 -6.08 -8.87 12.62
C GLY A 58 -6.14 -7.81 11.53
N GLY A 59 -6.09 -6.52 11.87
CA GLY A 59 -5.80 -5.47 10.91
C GLY A 59 -4.37 -5.55 10.36
N THR A 60 -4.12 -4.96 9.18
CA THR A 60 -2.78 -4.86 8.60
C THR A 60 -2.60 -3.58 7.80
N TRP A 61 -1.35 -3.23 7.46
CA TRP A 61 -1.00 -1.99 6.76
C TRP A 61 -0.51 -2.21 5.34
N LEU A 62 0.09 -3.38 5.09
CA LEU A 62 0.60 -3.80 3.79
C LEU A 62 0.58 -5.32 3.76
N GLY A 63 0.02 -5.89 2.69
CA GLY A 63 0.02 -7.32 2.50
C GLY A 63 -0.22 -7.72 1.06
N ILE A 64 0.14 -8.97 0.77
CA ILE A 64 -0.08 -9.61 -0.52
C ILE A 64 -0.62 -11.02 -0.28
N ASN A 65 -1.47 -11.52 -1.17
CA ASN A 65 -1.89 -12.91 -1.16
C ASN A 65 -1.35 -13.70 -2.37
N LYS A 66 -1.35 -15.03 -2.26
CA LYS A 66 -0.88 -15.96 -3.31
C LYS A 66 -1.71 -15.88 -4.61
N ARG A 67 -2.88 -15.23 -4.59
CA ARG A 67 -3.72 -14.99 -5.78
C ARG A 67 -3.33 -13.72 -6.55
N GLY A 68 -2.34 -12.97 -6.05
CA GLY A 68 -1.87 -11.74 -6.67
C GLY A 68 -2.64 -10.49 -6.23
N LYS A 69 -3.45 -10.53 -5.17
CA LYS A 69 -4.00 -9.31 -4.56
C LYS A 69 -2.96 -8.69 -3.64
N LEU A 70 -2.78 -7.38 -3.73
CA LEU A 70 -1.96 -6.58 -2.83
C LEU A 70 -2.75 -5.37 -2.35
N ALA A 71 -2.59 -5.00 -1.09
CA ALA A 71 -3.13 -3.75 -0.58
C ALA A 71 -2.18 -3.08 0.40
N GLY A 72 -2.19 -1.76 0.39
CA GLY A 72 -1.36 -0.93 1.25
C GLY A 72 -2.12 0.32 1.68
N ILE A 73 -1.96 0.73 2.93
CA ILE A 73 -2.66 1.88 3.50
C ILE A 73 -1.68 2.87 4.12
N THR A 74 -1.97 4.15 3.96
CA THR A 74 -1.34 5.23 4.73
C THR A 74 -2.41 6.02 5.46
N ASN A 75 -2.05 6.60 6.60
CA ASN A 75 -2.91 7.58 7.28
C ASN A 75 -3.01 8.84 6.41
N TYR A 76 -4.00 9.68 6.62
CA TYR A 76 -4.01 11.06 6.13
C TYR A 76 -3.77 11.99 7.34
N LEU A 77 -2.95 13.03 7.16
CA LEU A 77 -2.64 14.00 8.21
C LEU A 77 -3.81 14.98 8.33
N GLU A 78 -4.53 14.90 9.44
CA GLU A 78 -5.62 15.78 9.80
C GLU A 78 -5.43 16.34 11.21
N SER A 79 -5.96 17.53 11.47
CA SER A 79 -5.81 18.23 12.76
C SER A 79 -6.65 17.61 13.88
N HIS A 80 -7.75 16.95 13.52
CA HIS A 80 -8.68 16.33 14.44
C HIS A 80 -8.95 14.90 14.00
N SER A 81 -8.83 13.96 14.93
CA SER A 81 -9.15 12.55 14.72
C SER A 81 -10.38 12.19 15.57
N ASN A 82 -11.30 11.44 14.99
CA ASN A 82 -12.45 10.88 15.70
C ASN A 82 -12.00 9.62 16.48
N PRO A 83 -12.09 9.60 17.83
CA PRO A 83 -11.71 8.43 18.63
C PRO A 83 -12.63 7.22 18.40
N ASP A 84 -13.88 7.46 17.98
CA ASP A 84 -14.89 6.42 17.74
C ASP A 84 -14.83 5.86 16.31
N ALA A 85 -13.91 6.33 15.48
CA ALA A 85 -13.77 5.86 14.11
C ALA A 85 -13.24 4.42 14.03
N GLN A 86 -13.68 3.71 12.99
CA GLN A 86 -13.27 2.32 12.76
C GLN A 86 -11.76 2.20 12.47
N GLY A 87 -11.21 1.03 12.82
CA GLY A 87 -9.82 0.69 12.53
C GLY A 87 -9.58 0.56 11.03
N ARG A 88 -8.64 1.34 10.49
CA ARG A 88 -8.31 1.34 9.06
C ARG A 88 -7.57 0.08 8.59
N GLY A 89 -6.86 -0.59 9.50
CA GLY A 89 -6.09 -1.80 9.16
C GLY A 89 -6.95 -2.94 8.62
N PHE A 90 -8.24 -2.99 8.99
CA PHE A 90 -9.17 -3.98 8.48
C PHE A 90 -9.50 -3.80 6.99
N LEU A 91 -9.37 -2.60 6.45
CA LEU A 91 -9.57 -2.36 5.01
C LEU A 91 -8.56 -3.17 4.17
N VAL A 92 -7.34 -3.34 4.67
CA VAL A 92 -6.31 -4.11 3.97
C VAL A 92 -6.57 -5.62 4.13
N SER A 93 -6.79 -6.10 5.36
CA SER A 93 -7.02 -7.52 5.61
C SER A 93 -8.27 -8.03 4.91
N ASN A 94 -9.38 -7.28 4.97
CA ASN A 94 -10.64 -7.64 4.34
C ASN A 94 -10.47 -7.83 2.83
N TYR A 95 -9.79 -6.89 2.15
CA TYR A 95 -9.51 -7.01 0.72
C TYR A 95 -8.68 -8.25 0.36
N LEU A 96 -7.64 -8.54 1.16
CA LEU A 96 -6.74 -9.67 0.93
C LEU A 96 -7.45 -11.02 1.15
N THR A 97 -8.40 -11.08 2.09
CA THR A 97 -9.22 -12.27 2.35
C THR A 97 -10.35 -12.44 1.34
N ASP A 98 -10.86 -11.36 0.75
CA ASP A 98 -11.97 -11.39 -0.20
C ASP A 98 -11.57 -12.14 -1.48
N LYS A 99 -12.41 -13.08 -1.92
CA LYS A 99 -12.18 -13.93 -3.08
C LYS A 99 -12.89 -13.45 -4.34
N ASP A 100 -13.91 -12.60 -4.19
CA ASP A 100 -14.90 -12.34 -5.21
C ASP A 100 -14.78 -10.92 -5.77
N GLN A 101 -14.44 -9.93 -4.93
CA GLN A 101 -14.34 -8.54 -5.34
C GLN A 101 -13.02 -8.22 -6.03
N ASP A 102 -13.08 -7.51 -7.15
CA ASP A 102 -11.91 -6.90 -7.78
C ASP A 102 -11.45 -5.63 -7.03
N SER A 103 -10.26 -5.14 -7.36
CA SER A 103 -9.67 -3.91 -6.79
C SER A 103 -10.62 -2.70 -6.80
N TYR A 104 -11.22 -2.40 -7.95
CA TYR A 104 -12.01 -1.18 -8.11
C TYR A 104 -13.34 -1.29 -7.37
N SER A 105 -14.03 -2.43 -7.53
CA SER A 105 -15.29 -2.72 -6.84
C SER A 105 -15.13 -2.66 -5.32
N TYR A 106 -14.01 -3.19 -4.79
CA TYR A 106 -13.71 -3.11 -3.37
C TYR A 106 -13.54 -1.66 -2.90
N LEU A 107 -12.72 -0.86 -3.60
CA LEU A 107 -12.54 0.55 -3.24
C LEU A 107 -13.83 1.36 -3.38
N LYS A 108 -14.69 1.02 -4.35
CA LYS A 108 -15.99 1.67 -4.55
C LYS A 108 -16.92 1.39 -3.38
N LYS A 109 -16.92 0.16 -2.83
CA LYS A 109 -17.64 -0.14 -1.60
C LYS A 109 -17.08 0.66 -0.43
N VAL A 110 -15.75 0.68 -0.27
CA VAL A 110 -15.09 1.44 0.79
C VAL A 110 -15.39 2.94 0.70
N SER A 111 -15.55 3.49 -0.51
CA SER A 111 -15.82 4.93 -0.67
C SER A 111 -17.20 5.35 -0.18
N LEU A 112 -18.19 4.46 -0.21
CA LEU A 112 -19.51 4.69 0.39
C LEU A 112 -19.46 4.74 1.92
N GLU A 113 -18.52 4.00 2.51
CA GLU A 113 -18.31 3.86 3.95
C GLU A 113 -17.15 4.73 4.48
N GLY A 114 -16.53 5.57 3.62
CA GLY A 114 -15.31 6.31 3.95
C GLY A 114 -15.44 7.26 5.14
N HIS A 115 -16.66 7.68 5.47
CA HIS A 115 -17.02 8.53 6.60
C HIS A 115 -16.90 7.81 7.97
N LEU A 116 -16.88 6.48 7.98
CA LEU A 116 -16.73 5.68 9.21
C LEU A 116 -15.29 5.66 9.74
N TYR A 117 -14.33 6.19 8.98
CA TYR A 117 -12.91 6.12 9.26
C TYR A 117 -12.29 7.51 9.38
N ASN A 118 -11.27 7.61 10.24
CA ASN A 118 -10.30 8.71 10.18
C ASN A 118 -9.60 8.73 8.81
N GLY A 119 -8.99 9.86 8.46
CA GLY A 119 -8.40 10.10 7.16
C GLY A 119 -7.40 9.01 6.75
N PHE A 120 -7.50 8.52 5.54
CA PHE A 120 -6.64 7.47 5.00
C PHE A 120 -6.50 7.54 3.49
N ASN A 121 -5.47 6.86 3.00
CA ASN A 121 -5.31 6.51 1.61
C ASN A 121 -5.13 5.01 1.49
N LEU A 122 -5.81 4.37 0.53
CA LEU A 122 -5.79 2.94 0.29
C LEU A 122 -5.42 2.66 -1.16
N ILE A 123 -4.42 1.81 -1.36
CA ILE A 123 -4.03 1.24 -2.64
C ILE A 123 -4.48 -0.23 -2.64
N THR A 124 -5.12 -0.65 -3.72
CA THR A 124 -5.41 -2.05 -4.01
C THR A 124 -4.83 -2.42 -5.37
N ALA A 125 -4.29 -3.62 -5.49
CA ALA A 125 -3.76 -4.12 -6.75
C ALA A 125 -4.11 -5.58 -6.96
N GLU A 126 -4.32 -5.96 -8.22
CA GLU A 126 -4.49 -7.34 -8.65
C GLU A 126 -3.55 -7.65 -9.80
N PHE A 127 -2.71 -8.66 -9.59
CA PHE A 127 -1.78 -9.16 -10.59
C PHE A 127 -2.26 -10.49 -11.13
N ARG A 128 -2.94 -10.46 -12.28
CA ARG A 128 -3.55 -11.64 -12.92
C ARG A 128 -2.87 -11.93 -14.26
N ALA A 129 -3.16 -13.11 -14.83
CA ALA A 129 -2.61 -13.52 -16.11
C ALA A 129 -3.08 -12.64 -17.29
N LYS A 130 -4.29 -12.07 -17.21
CA LYS A 130 -4.89 -11.28 -18.29
C LYS A 130 -4.63 -9.79 -18.19
N GLN A 131 -4.70 -9.24 -16.98
CA GLN A 131 -4.62 -7.79 -16.75
C GLN A 131 -4.16 -7.51 -15.33
N ASP A 132 -3.28 -6.51 -15.21
CA ASP A 132 -2.96 -5.89 -13.94
C ASP A 132 -3.81 -4.67 -13.69
N VAL A 133 -4.27 -4.54 -12.46
CA VAL A 133 -5.07 -3.41 -12.01
C VAL A 133 -4.42 -2.88 -10.75
N VAL A 134 -4.16 -1.58 -10.71
CA VAL A 134 -3.82 -0.86 -9.48
C VAL A 134 -4.81 0.28 -9.34
N CYS A 135 -5.45 0.37 -8.18
CA CYS A 135 -6.42 1.41 -7.87
C CYS A 135 -6.01 2.15 -6.61
N TYR A 136 -6.47 3.40 -6.52
CA TYR A 136 -6.24 4.28 -5.39
C TYR A 136 -7.55 4.93 -4.94
N TYR A 137 -7.72 5.08 -3.64
CA TYR A 137 -8.77 5.87 -3.02
C TYR A 137 -8.24 6.56 -1.77
N GLY A 138 -8.63 7.83 -1.56
CA GLY A 138 -8.39 8.54 -0.30
C GLY A 138 -9.67 9.20 0.19
N ASN A 139 -10.10 8.92 1.42
CA ASN A 139 -11.40 9.36 1.95
C ASN A 139 -11.48 10.85 2.32
N ARG A 140 -10.43 11.61 2.01
CA ARG A 140 -10.36 13.08 2.09
C ARG A 140 -10.21 13.73 0.71
N GLY A 141 -10.22 12.92 -0.36
CA GLY A 141 -10.12 13.37 -1.74
C GLY A 141 -11.43 13.19 -2.50
N SER A 142 -11.33 12.86 -3.78
CA SER A 142 -12.47 12.57 -4.63
C SER A 142 -13.32 11.41 -4.08
N PRO A 143 -14.66 11.46 -4.24
CA PRO A 143 -15.55 10.38 -3.77
C PRO A 143 -15.37 9.08 -4.55
N GLU A 144 -14.85 9.16 -5.79
CA GLU A 144 -14.62 8.02 -6.66
C GLU A 144 -13.17 7.52 -6.57
N PRO A 145 -12.95 6.20 -6.43
CA PRO A 145 -11.65 5.59 -6.65
C PRO A 145 -11.15 5.81 -8.08
N ILE A 146 -9.83 5.72 -8.28
CA ILE A 146 -9.22 5.86 -9.60
C ILE A 146 -8.37 4.65 -9.95
N HIS A 147 -8.29 4.35 -11.25
CA HIS A 147 -7.29 3.43 -11.80
C HIS A 147 -5.97 4.18 -11.99
N LEU A 148 -4.89 3.59 -11.48
CA LEU A 148 -3.55 4.11 -11.70
C LEU A 148 -2.98 3.58 -13.02
N LYS A 149 -2.33 4.47 -13.77
CA LYS A 149 -1.64 4.12 -15.00
C LYS A 149 -0.25 3.55 -14.65
N ALA A 150 0.42 2.98 -15.65
CA ALA A 150 1.82 2.63 -15.49
C ALA A 150 2.64 3.89 -15.12
N GLY A 151 3.55 3.75 -14.16
CA GLY A 151 4.34 4.87 -13.68
C GLY A 151 4.89 4.69 -12.27
N ILE A 152 5.53 5.74 -11.78
CA ILE A 152 6.12 5.82 -10.44
C ILE A 152 5.26 6.76 -9.59
N TYR A 153 4.92 6.30 -8.39
CA TYR A 153 4.03 6.98 -7.47
C TYR A 153 4.67 7.12 -6.10
N GLY A 154 4.31 8.22 -5.43
CA GLY A 154 4.60 8.45 -4.02
C GLY A 154 3.31 8.71 -3.27
N LEU A 155 3.13 8.01 -2.16
CA LEU A 155 2.01 8.19 -1.25
C LEU A 155 2.54 8.36 0.18
N SER A 156 1.96 9.30 0.91
CA SER A 156 2.35 9.63 2.29
C SER A 156 1.09 10.01 3.07
N ASN A 157 1.23 10.78 4.14
CA ASN A 157 0.12 11.26 4.95
C ASN A 157 -0.73 12.38 4.29
N SER A 158 -0.86 12.39 2.97
CA SER A 158 -1.73 13.30 2.21
C SER A 158 -2.27 12.56 0.98
N LEU A 159 -3.10 13.21 0.17
CA LEU A 159 -3.57 12.61 -1.09
C LEU A 159 -2.40 12.26 -2.01
N LEU A 160 -2.62 11.28 -2.89
CA LEU A 160 -1.65 10.80 -3.87
C LEU A 160 -0.94 11.95 -4.60
N ASP A 161 0.39 11.86 -4.71
CA ASP A 161 1.26 12.83 -5.36
C ASP A 161 1.15 14.28 -4.83
N THR A 162 0.64 14.50 -3.61
CA THR A 162 0.76 15.82 -2.94
C THR A 162 2.25 16.16 -2.80
N PRO A 163 2.72 17.34 -3.25
CA PRO A 163 4.15 17.65 -3.44
C PRO A 163 4.89 18.02 -2.14
N TRP A 164 4.87 17.14 -1.14
CA TRP A 164 5.66 17.32 0.07
C TRP A 164 7.15 17.16 -0.24
N LYS A 165 8.01 18.06 0.27
CA LYS A 165 9.46 18.03 0.00
C LYS A 165 10.08 16.65 0.25
N LYS A 166 9.72 15.99 1.36
CA LYS A 166 10.19 14.63 1.68
C LYS A 166 9.72 13.60 0.64
N LEU A 167 8.45 13.67 0.23
CA LEU A 167 7.90 12.75 -0.77
C LEU A 167 8.59 12.93 -2.12
N LEU A 168 8.79 14.18 -2.56
CA LEU A 168 9.46 14.46 -3.83
C LEU A 168 10.91 13.94 -3.84
N ARG A 169 11.68 14.21 -2.78
CA ARG A 169 13.06 13.73 -2.66
C ARG A 169 13.13 12.21 -2.60
N GLY A 170 12.26 11.57 -1.83
CA GLY A 170 12.19 10.11 -1.74
C GLY A 170 11.76 9.47 -3.06
N LYS A 171 10.79 10.07 -3.77
CA LYS A 171 10.34 9.60 -5.10
C LYS A 171 11.44 9.73 -6.15
N GLN A 172 12.23 10.79 -6.11
CA GLN A 172 13.41 10.95 -6.96
C GLN A 172 14.45 9.86 -6.68
N HIS A 173 14.80 9.63 -5.41
CA HIS A 173 15.75 8.59 -5.02
C HIS A 173 15.24 7.19 -5.41
N PHE A 174 13.97 6.88 -5.11
CA PHE A 174 13.31 5.66 -5.54
C PHE A 174 13.38 5.47 -7.06
N SER A 175 13.09 6.51 -7.86
CA SER A 175 13.16 6.44 -9.32
C SER A 175 14.55 6.08 -9.80
N SER A 176 15.60 6.71 -9.25
CA SER A 176 16.98 6.40 -9.61
C SER A 176 17.33 4.93 -9.33
N VAL A 177 16.88 4.39 -8.19
CA VAL A 177 17.13 2.99 -7.82
C VAL A 177 16.39 2.01 -8.74
N VAL A 178 15.11 2.25 -9.04
CA VAL A 178 14.28 1.31 -9.84
C VAL A 178 14.53 1.38 -11.34
N ASP A 179 15.26 2.38 -11.80
CA ASP A 179 15.69 2.52 -13.19
C ASP A 179 17.14 2.02 -13.42
N ASP A 180 17.87 1.71 -12.34
CA ASP A 180 19.19 1.07 -12.42
C ASP A 180 19.07 -0.42 -12.75
N GLN A 181 19.33 -0.76 -14.00
CA GLN A 181 19.28 -2.13 -14.51
C GLN A 181 20.53 -2.96 -14.16
N THR A 182 21.53 -2.36 -13.52
CA THR A 182 22.77 -3.05 -13.12
C THR A 182 22.65 -3.74 -11.77
N LEU A 183 21.64 -3.38 -10.98
CA LEU A 183 21.40 -3.95 -9.65
C LEU A 183 20.95 -5.41 -9.74
N SER A 184 21.54 -6.24 -8.86
CA SER A 184 20.99 -7.56 -8.56
C SER A 184 19.68 -7.41 -7.77
N CYS A 185 18.92 -8.49 -7.62
CA CYS A 185 17.72 -8.50 -6.78
C CYS A 185 18.03 -8.05 -5.34
N ASP A 186 19.11 -8.57 -4.75
CA ASP A 186 19.51 -8.18 -3.38
C ASP A 186 20.00 -6.73 -3.32
N GLY A 187 20.75 -6.28 -4.33
CA GLY A 187 21.19 -4.89 -4.45
C GLY A 187 20.01 -3.92 -4.52
N LEU A 188 19.00 -4.25 -5.34
CA LEU A 188 17.75 -3.49 -5.42
C LEU A 188 17.06 -3.42 -4.05
N VAL A 189 16.96 -4.53 -3.31
CA VAL A 189 16.35 -4.52 -1.97
C VAL A 189 17.11 -3.62 -0.99
N GLN A 190 18.45 -3.69 -0.98
CA GLN A 190 19.27 -2.86 -0.08
C GLN A 190 19.11 -1.36 -0.38
N GLU A 191 19.15 -0.98 -1.66
CA GLU A 191 18.96 0.41 -2.07
C GLU A 191 17.55 0.91 -1.74
N LEU A 192 16.51 0.08 -1.90
CA LEU A 192 15.14 0.41 -1.50
C LEU A 192 15.01 0.61 0.02
N LEU A 193 15.73 -0.17 0.85
CA LEU A 193 15.80 0.09 2.29
C LEU A 193 16.50 1.43 2.57
N GLY A 194 17.55 1.76 1.81
CA GLY A 194 18.22 3.07 1.84
C GLY A 194 17.27 4.23 1.51
N VAL A 195 16.35 4.05 0.57
CA VAL A 195 15.29 5.04 0.25
C VAL A 195 14.40 5.31 1.47
N LEU A 196 14.06 4.27 2.24
CA LEU A 196 13.14 4.37 3.38
C LEU A 196 13.80 4.88 4.67
N ASN A 197 15.13 4.82 4.77
CA ASN A 197 15.91 5.28 5.92
C ASN A 197 16.16 6.80 5.94
N ASN A 198 15.83 7.52 4.86
CA ASN A 198 16.01 8.98 4.72
C ASN A 198 14.70 9.78 4.89
#